data_AF-A0A349CJ59-F1
#
_entry.id   AF-A0A349CJ59-F1
#
_cell.length_a   1.000
_cell.length_b   1.000
_cell.length_c   1.000
_cell.angle_alpha   90.00
_cell.angle_beta   90.00
_cell.angle_gamma   90.00
#
_symmetry.space_group_name_H-M   'P 1'
#
loop_
_entity.id
_entity.type
_entity.pdbx_description
1 polymer ?
#
loop_
_entity_poly.entity_id
_entity_poly.type
_entity_poly.pdbx_seq_one_letter_code
_entity_poly.pdbx_strand_id
1 'polypeptide(L)'
;MADIITIGRIAQNINEKSHIKSGSPNSSIHRTFQAVFEMPVAQFNHNLIKIGKRKYRNPIYLAREWREALNNGEYASPADLSRHLKVSRARVTQILNLLRLTPEVIKQISSLGDPMRRPMVFERRLRPLLFLSPKEQTARMEIMLSKSKATQERRFGSS
;
A
#
# COMPACT_ATOMS: atom_id res chain seq x y z
N MET A 1 -68.35 17.85 50.35
CA MET A 1 -68.04 19.28 50.58
C MET A 1 -67.79 19.90 49.21
N ALA A 2 -68.77 20.67 48.74
CA ALA A 2 -68.65 21.98 48.08
C ALA A 2 -67.21 22.59 48.11
N ASP A 3 -66.62 23.25 47.10
CA ASP A 3 -67.17 24.16 46.10
C ASP A 3 -66.11 24.52 45.00
N ILE A 4 -66.52 24.71 43.73
CA ILE A 4 -66.59 25.97 42.90
C ILE A 4 -65.18 26.62 42.67
N ILE A 5 -64.69 26.95 41.45
CA ILE A 5 -65.11 28.07 40.59
C ILE A 5 -64.52 27.97 39.16
N THR A 6 -65.44 28.18 38.22
CA THR A 6 -65.37 28.41 36.77
C THR A 6 -64.73 29.75 36.39
N ILE A 7 -64.28 29.88 35.13
CA ILE A 7 -64.46 31.02 34.18
C ILE A 7 -63.16 31.40 33.46
N GLY A 8 -63.19 31.38 32.13
CA GLY A 8 -62.15 31.99 31.30
C GLY A 8 -62.08 31.54 29.83
N ARG A 9 -63.21 31.59 29.11
CA ARG A 9 -63.27 31.49 27.63
C ARG A 9 -62.87 32.86 27.02
N ILE A 10 -62.56 32.87 25.71
CA ILE A 10 -62.34 34.01 24.77
C ILE A 10 -60.84 34.21 24.43
N ALA A 11 -60.40 34.38 23.19
CA ALA A 11 -60.89 34.11 21.85
C ALA A 11 -59.70 34.20 20.90
N GLN A 12 -59.86 33.51 19.78
CA GLN A 12 -59.17 33.63 18.50
C GLN A 12 -58.35 34.90 18.25
N ASN A 13 -57.12 34.73 17.76
CA ASN A 13 -56.70 35.54 16.62
C ASN A 13 -55.98 34.65 15.59
N ILE A 14 -56.55 34.62 14.40
CA ILE A 14 -56.20 33.82 13.23
C ILE A 14 -55.65 34.80 12.21
N ASN A 15 -54.34 34.78 11.97
CA ASN A 15 -53.71 35.21 10.73
C ASN A 15 -52.22 34.82 10.86
N GLU A 16 -51.55 34.13 9.95
CA GLU A 16 -51.66 34.16 8.49
C GLU A 16 -51.31 32.78 7.92
N LYS A 17 -52.03 32.39 6.87
CA LYS A 17 -51.62 31.31 5.98
C LYS A 17 -50.32 31.70 5.28
N SER A 18 -49.26 30.92 5.42
CA SER A 18 -48.22 30.85 4.39
C SER A 18 -47.75 29.41 4.17
N HIS A 19 -48.33 28.83 3.11
CA HIS A 19 -47.68 27.98 2.14
C HIS A 19 -46.62 26.97 2.65
N ILE A 20 -47.06 25.74 2.84
CA ILE A 20 -46.19 24.56 2.86
C ILE A 20 -45.63 24.39 1.44
N LYS A 21 -44.44 24.93 1.18
CA LYS A 21 -43.65 24.56 0.00
C LYS A 21 -42.36 23.87 0.46
N SER A 22 -42.29 22.60 0.08
CA SER A 22 -41.11 21.89 -0.42
C SER A 22 -39.86 21.80 0.46
N GLY A 23 -39.61 20.57 0.93
CA GLY A 23 -38.26 20.01 1.03
C GLY A 23 -37.45 20.41 2.25
N SER A 24 -36.75 19.42 2.81
CA SER A 24 -35.74 19.63 3.86
C SER A 24 -34.50 20.32 3.26
N PRO A 25 -34.11 21.52 3.73
CA PRO A 25 -32.85 22.14 3.37
C PRO A 25 -31.75 21.48 4.21
N ASN A 26 -31.07 20.51 3.59
CA ASN A 26 -29.74 19.98 3.91
C ASN A 26 -29.10 20.43 5.25
N SER A 27 -29.33 19.70 6.34
CA SER A 27 -28.72 19.93 7.66
C SER A 27 -27.65 18.89 8.02
N SER A 28 -26.51 18.91 7.31
CA SER A 28 -25.36 18.02 7.60
C SER A 28 -24.02 18.75 7.76
N ILE A 29 -24.02 20.06 7.99
CA ILE A 29 -22.80 20.90 7.93
C ILE A 29 -22.12 21.14 9.30
N HIS A 30 -22.77 20.84 10.44
CA HIS A 30 -22.25 21.26 11.77
C HIS A 30 -21.49 20.18 12.60
N ARG A 31 -20.91 19.14 11.99
CA ARG A 31 -20.18 18.09 12.75
C ARG A 31 -18.78 17.71 12.26
N THR A 32 -18.21 18.47 11.34
CA THR A 32 -16.83 18.21 10.87
C THR A 32 -15.85 19.09 11.62
N PHE A 33 -15.17 18.55 12.62
CA PHE A 33 -13.99 19.18 13.20
C PHE A 33 -12.92 19.31 12.10
N GLN A 34 -12.67 20.52 11.60
CA GLN A 34 -11.51 20.82 10.78
C GLN A 34 -10.40 21.35 11.70
N ALA A 35 -9.51 20.47 12.14
CA ALA A 35 -8.24 20.89 12.72
C ALA A 35 -7.23 21.04 11.58
N VAL A 36 -6.79 22.28 11.32
CA VAL A 36 -5.70 22.58 10.39
C VAL A 36 -4.41 22.54 11.18
N PHE A 37 -3.54 21.58 10.87
CA PHE A 37 -2.18 21.53 11.43
C PHE A 37 -1.21 22.10 10.42
N GLU A 38 -0.46 23.13 10.81
CA GLU A 38 0.70 23.58 10.06
C GLU A 38 1.84 22.57 10.26
N MET A 39 2.22 21.88 9.20
CA MET A 39 3.35 20.95 9.20
C MET A 39 4.59 21.71 8.69
N PRO A 40 5.52 22.14 9.55
CA PRO A 40 6.73 22.80 9.10
C PRO A 40 7.53 21.85 8.22
N VAL A 41 7.79 22.27 6.97
CA VAL A 41 8.59 21.47 6.03
C VAL A 41 10.04 21.53 6.49
N ALA A 42 10.50 20.48 7.18
CA ALA A 42 11.90 20.36 7.54
C ALA A 42 12.76 20.41 6.26
N GLN A 43 13.72 21.33 6.19
CA GLN A 43 14.67 21.43 5.09
C GLN A 43 15.62 20.24 5.17
N PHE A 44 15.27 19.12 4.53
CA PHE A 44 16.13 17.96 4.45
C PHE A 44 17.36 18.30 3.61
N ASN A 45 18.53 18.33 4.25
CA ASN A 45 19.81 18.37 3.57
C ASN A 45 19.96 17.11 2.71
N HIS A 46 19.64 17.21 1.41
CA HIS A 46 19.82 16.16 0.41
C HIS A 46 21.27 15.65 0.34
N ASN A 47 22.22 16.44 0.88
CA ASN A 47 23.65 16.13 0.96
C ASN A 47 24.04 15.14 2.07
N LEU A 48 23.17 14.85 3.05
CA LEU A 48 23.38 13.77 4.03
C LEU A 48 23.14 12.37 3.44
N ILE A 49 22.64 12.30 2.20
CA ILE A 49 22.40 11.07 1.46
C ILE A 49 23.60 10.78 0.54
N LYS A 50 24.84 10.87 1.04
CA LYS A 50 25.95 10.08 0.47
C LYS A 50 25.73 8.62 0.84
N ILE A 51 24.62 8.05 0.40
CA ILE A 51 24.36 6.62 0.55
C ILE A 51 25.38 5.91 -0.32
N GLY A 52 26.31 5.17 0.30
CA GLY A 52 27.23 4.29 -0.41
C GLY A 52 26.48 3.42 -1.43
N LYS A 53 27.17 2.95 -2.49
CA LYS A 53 26.55 2.21 -3.60
C LYS A 53 25.55 1.16 -3.07
N ARG A 54 24.25 1.43 -3.21
CA ARG A 54 23.19 0.55 -2.69
C ARG A 54 23.33 -0.83 -3.35
N LYS A 55 23.59 -1.86 -2.54
CA LYS A 55 23.56 -3.27 -2.95
C LYS A 55 22.10 -3.74 -2.85
N TYR A 56 21.50 -4.10 -3.99
CA TYR A 56 20.09 -4.47 -4.02
C TYR A 56 19.95 -5.98 -3.91
N ARG A 57 19.27 -6.43 -2.85
CA ARG A 57 19.05 -7.85 -2.65
C ARG A 57 18.07 -8.41 -3.67
N ASN A 58 18.41 -9.55 -4.24
CA ASN A 58 17.55 -10.27 -5.16
C ASN A 58 16.36 -10.86 -4.39
N PRO A 59 15.11 -10.55 -4.80
CA PRO A 59 13.94 -10.98 -4.05
C PRO A 59 13.75 -12.51 -4.03
N ILE A 60 14.31 -13.25 -5.00
CA ILE A 60 14.24 -14.72 -5.02
C ILE A 60 15.18 -15.34 -3.99
N TYR A 61 16.40 -14.82 -3.86
CA TYR A 61 17.34 -15.26 -2.82
C TYR A 61 16.76 -14.99 -1.43
N LEU A 62 16.21 -13.79 -1.23
CA LEU A 62 15.53 -13.43 0.02
C LEU A 62 14.35 -14.37 0.32
N ALA A 63 13.57 -14.76 -0.69
CA ALA A 63 12.46 -15.68 -0.50
C ALA A 63 12.91 -17.09 -0.13
N ARG A 64 14.01 -17.58 -0.73
CA ARG A 64 14.60 -18.88 -0.39
C ARG A 64 15.11 -18.91 1.04
N GLU A 65 15.87 -17.90 1.46
CA GLU A 65 16.37 -17.80 2.83
C GLU A 65 15.23 -17.78 3.86
N TRP A 66 14.18 -17.00 3.60
CA TRP A 66 13.02 -16.96 4.49
C TRP A 66 12.27 -18.29 4.54
N ARG A 67 12.22 -19.01 3.42
CA ARG A 67 11.62 -20.35 3.35
C ARG A 67 12.47 -21.36 4.12
N GLU A 68 13.78 -21.32 3.95
CA GLU A 68 14.72 -22.20 4.64
C GLU A 68 14.68 -21.98 6.15
N ALA A 69 14.72 -20.73 6.61
CA ALA A 69 14.62 -20.42 8.04
C ALA A 69 13.31 -20.92 8.67
N LEU A 70 12.20 -20.83 7.94
CA LEU A 70 10.92 -21.41 8.38
C LEU A 70 10.95 -22.94 8.39
N ASN A 71 11.54 -23.57 7.38
CA ASN A 71 11.65 -25.02 7.28
C ASN A 71 12.58 -25.62 8.35
N ASN A 72 13.66 -24.90 8.69
CA ASN A 72 14.61 -25.26 9.73
C ASN A 72 14.06 -25.05 11.16
N GLY A 73 12.89 -24.41 11.28
CA GLY A 73 12.28 -24.09 12.57
C GLY A 73 12.98 -22.94 13.32
N GLU A 74 13.83 -22.15 12.66
CA GLU A 74 14.43 -20.94 13.25
C GLU A 74 13.35 -19.95 13.68
N TYR A 75 12.22 -19.96 12.97
CA TYR A 75 11.02 -19.20 13.31
C TYR A 75 9.80 -20.12 13.32
N ALA A 76 9.01 -20.03 14.39
CA ALA A 76 7.84 -20.90 14.55
C ALA A 76 6.74 -20.63 13.51
N SER A 77 6.68 -19.41 12.94
CA SER A 77 5.69 -19.05 11.94
C SER A 77 6.12 -17.84 11.08
N PRO A 78 5.46 -17.60 9.93
CA PRO A 78 5.67 -16.37 9.16
C PRO A 78 5.37 -15.07 9.94
N ALA A 79 4.50 -15.14 10.95
CA ALA A 79 4.22 -13.99 11.81
C ALA A 79 5.41 -13.69 12.74
N ASP A 80 6.03 -14.74 13.27
CA ASP A 80 7.23 -14.63 14.09
C ASP A 80 8.41 -14.07 13.29
N LEU A 81 8.66 -14.63 12.10
CA LEU A 81 9.65 -14.11 11.14
C LEU A 81 9.42 -12.62 10.83
N SER A 82 8.17 -12.19 10.66
CA SER A 82 7.85 -10.78 10.38
C SER A 82 8.21 -9.84 11.52
N ARG A 83 8.00 -10.26 12.77
CA ARG A 83 8.36 -9.49 13.97
C ARG A 83 9.87 -9.38 14.09
N HIS A 84 10.60 -10.48 13.89
CA HIS A 84 12.06 -10.50 13.95
C HIS A 84 12.69 -9.60 12.88
N LEU A 85 12.19 -9.68 11.64
CA LEU A 85 12.66 -8.87 10.53
C LEU A 85 12.16 -7.41 10.54
N LYS A 86 11.29 -7.03 11.49
CA LYS A 86 10.64 -5.71 11.57
C LYS A 86 9.94 -5.30 10.27
N VAL A 87 9.31 -6.27 9.59
CA VAL A 87 8.49 -6.06 8.39
C VAL A 87 7.06 -6.51 8.64
N SER A 88 6.12 -6.05 7.81
CA SER A 88 4.75 -6.55 7.93
C SER A 88 4.65 -8.02 7.57
N ARG A 89 3.72 -8.75 8.21
CA ARG A 89 3.37 -10.14 7.83
C ARG A 89 3.05 -10.26 6.35
N ALA A 90 2.34 -9.28 5.80
CA ALA A 90 2.01 -9.22 4.37
C ALA A 90 3.27 -9.20 3.49
N ARG A 91 4.33 -8.48 3.89
CA ARG A 91 5.60 -8.44 3.17
C ARG A 91 6.28 -9.81 3.12
N VAL A 92 6.27 -10.54 4.24
CA VAL A 92 6.79 -11.91 4.32
C VAL A 92 6.08 -12.81 3.32
N THR A 93 4.75 -12.84 3.37
CA THR A 93 3.93 -13.65 2.46
C THR A 93 4.17 -13.29 0.99
N GLN A 94 4.26 -12.00 0.68
CA GLN A 94 4.49 -11.51 -0.68
C GLN A 94 5.82 -11.97 -1.27
N ILE A 95 6.90 -11.92 -0.48
CA ILE A 95 8.22 -12.41 -0.87
C ILE A 95 8.20 -13.94 -1.03
N LEU A 96 7.66 -14.67 -0.05
CA LEU A 96 7.57 -16.14 -0.13
C LEU A 96 6.76 -16.61 -1.34
N ASN A 97 5.69 -15.89 -1.69
CA ASN A 97 4.86 -16.21 -2.85
C ASN A 97 5.63 -16.11 -4.18
N LEU A 98 6.74 -15.38 -4.26
CA LEU A 98 7.58 -15.35 -5.47
C LEU A 98 8.18 -16.73 -5.80
N LEU A 99 8.31 -17.63 -4.83
CA LEU A 99 8.74 -19.00 -5.08
C LEU A 99 7.70 -19.84 -5.83
N ARG A 100 6.48 -19.32 -6.04
CA ARG A 100 5.43 -19.96 -6.85
C ARG A 100 5.52 -19.63 -8.33
N LEU A 101 6.45 -18.75 -8.73
CA LEU A 101 6.73 -18.49 -10.15
C LEU A 101 7.25 -19.76 -10.83
N THR A 102 7.15 -19.82 -12.16
CA THR A 102 7.69 -20.96 -12.89
C THR A 102 9.21 -21.11 -12.66
N PRO A 103 9.74 -22.34 -12.68
CA PRO A 103 11.17 -22.58 -12.50
C PRO A 103 12.05 -21.78 -13.46
N GLU A 104 11.60 -21.60 -14.69
CA GLU A 104 12.30 -20.81 -15.72
C GLU A 104 12.40 -19.34 -15.30
N VAL A 105 11.30 -18.73 -14.86
CA VAL A 105 11.31 -17.34 -14.38
C VAL A 105 12.17 -17.19 -13.13
N ILE A 106 12.10 -18.13 -12.19
CA ILE A 106 12.94 -18.13 -10.99
C ILE A 106 14.42 -18.19 -11.39
N LYS A 107 14.79 -19.04 -12.35
CA LYS A 107 16.16 -19.16 -12.86
C LYS A 107 16.64 -17.86 -13.50
N GLN A 108 15.82 -17.24 -14.34
CA GLN A 108 16.12 -15.96 -14.99
C GLN A 108 16.30 -14.81 -13.98
N ILE A 109 15.51 -14.78 -12.91
CA ILE A 109 15.66 -13.77 -11.87
C ILE A 109 16.93 -14.05 -11.04
N SER A 110 17.20 -15.32 -10.75
CA SER A 110 18.37 -15.72 -9.95
C SER A 110 19.70 -15.45 -10.67
N SER A 111 19.71 -15.54 -12.01
CA SER A 111 20.92 -15.27 -12.82
C SER A 111 21.35 -13.80 -12.84
N LEU A 112 20.49 -12.88 -12.35
CA LEU A 112 20.87 -11.48 -12.14
C LEU A 112 21.87 -11.30 -10.99
N GLY A 113 22.10 -12.37 -10.19
CA GLY A 113 22.99 -12.38 -9.04
C GLY A 113 22.36 -11.79 -7.78
N ASP A 114 23.07 -11.96 -6.67
CA ASP A 114 22.79 -11.32 -5.39
C ASP A 114 24.13 -10.99 -4.69
N PRO A 115 24.44 -9.72 -4.36
CA PRO A 115 23.62 -8.52 -4.55
C PRO A 115 23.63 -8.00 -5.98
N MET A 116 22.49 -7.53 -6.45
CA MET A 116 22.38 -6.84 -7.73
C MET A 116 22.98 -5.43 -7.64
N ARG A 117 23.79 -5.06 -8.64
CA ARG A 117 24.38 -3.70 -8.76
C ARG A 117 23.32 -2.60 -8.90
N ARG A 118 22.15 -2.95 -9.44
CA ARG A 118 20.98 -2.09 -9.61
C ARG A 118 19.70 -2.90 -9.45
N PRO A 119 18.58 -2.26 -9.11
CA PRO A 119 17.34 -2.98 -8.91
C PRO A 119 16.58 -3.14 -10.23
N MET A 120 16.98 -4.11 -11.06
CA MET A 120 16.28 -4.41 -12.31
C MET A 120 14.89 -5.00 -12.05
N VAL A 121 14.80 -5.87 -11.05
CA VAL A 121 13.58 -6.54 -10.62
C VAL A 121 13.33 -6.28 -9.14
N PHE A 122 12.11 -5.85 -8.83
CA PHE A 122 11.63 -5.72 -7.46
C PHE A 122 10.45 -6.67 -7.28
N GLU A 123 10.26 -7.12 -6.04
CA GLU A 123 9.11 -7.91 -5.64
C GLU A 123 7.78 -7.35 -6.19
N ARG A 124 7.51 -6.04 -6.06
CA ARG A 124 6.26 -5.41 -6.57
C ARG A 124 6.05 -5.57 -8.07
N ARG A 125 7.14 -5.62 -8.86
CA ARG A 125 7.08 -5.82 -10.31
C ARG A 125 6.84 -7.29 -10.67
N LEU A 126 7.22 -8.21 -9.78
CA LEU A 126 7.07 -9.65 -9.99
C LEU A 126 5.70 -10.17 -9.57
N ARG A 127 5.03 -9.55 -8.59
CA ARG A 127 3.70 -9.99 -8.12
C ARG A 127 2.67 -10.24 -9.23
N PRO A 128 2.53 -9.36 -10.25
CA PRO A 128 1.53 -9.57 -11.29
C PRO A 128 1.73 -10.87 -12.08
N LEU A 129 2.98 -11.37 -12.15
CA LEU A 129 3.31 -12.59 -12.87
C LEU A 129 2.71 -13.83 -12.21
N LEU A 130 2.46 -13.79 -10.89
CA LEU A 130 1.87 -14.91 -10.15
C LEU A 130 0.46 -15.28 -10.64
N PHE A 131 -0.21 -14.37 -11.34
CA PHE A 131 -1.57 -14.57 -11.86
C PHE A 131 -1.59 -14.93 -13.34
N LEU A 132 -0.44 -15.02 -14.00
CA LEU A 132 -0.33 -15.32 -15.42
C LEU A 132 -0.06 -16.80 -15.67
N SER A 133 -0.42 -17.29 -16.86
CA SER A 133 -0.05 -18.64 -17.28
C SER A 133 1.47 -18.79 -17.43
N PRO A 134 2.03 -20.01 -17.35
CA PRO A 134 3.47 -20.23 -17.45
C PRO A 134 4.14 -19.58 -18.67
N LYS A 135 3.49 -19.65 -19.84
CA LYS A 135 3.98 -19.04 -21.08
C LYS A 135 4.00 -17.50 -20.97
N GLU A 136 2.92 -16.92 -20.50
CA GLU A 136 2.80 -15.46 -20.31
C GLU A 136 3.79 -14.92 -19.27
N GLN A 137 4.09 -15.69 -18.22
CA GLN A 137 5.10 -15.32 -17.23
C GLN A 137 6.47 -15.13 -17.89
N THR A 138 6.90 -16.10 -18.72
CA THR A 138 8.20 -16.03 -19.42
C THR A 138 8.27 -14.85 -20.39
N ALA A 139 7.25 -14.67 -21.23
CA ALA A 139 7.20 -13.55 -22.19
C ALA A 139 7.21 -12.19 -21.48
N ARG A 140 6.44 -12.05 -20.38
CA ARG A 140 6.39 -10.81 -19.63
C ARG A 140 7.72 -10.50 -18.93
N MET A 141 8.41 -11.54 -18.44
CA MET A 141 9.73 -11.41 -17.84
C MET A 141 10.78 -10.95 -18.85
N GLU A 142 10.78 -11.52 -20.04
CA GLU A 142 11.69 -11.11 -21.12
C GLU A 142 11.50 -9.63 -21.48
N ILE A 143 10.24 -9.18 -21.61
CA ILE A 143 9.90 -7.77 -21.83
C ILE A 143 10.40 -6.87 -20.69
N MET A 144 10.33 -7.32 -19.43
CA MET A 144 10.83 -6.55 -18.29
C MET A 144 12.36 -6.42 -18.33
N LEU A 145 13.06 -7.51 -18.65
CA LEU A 145 14.51 -7.54 -18.73
C LEU A 145 15.03 -6.68 -19.87
N SER A 146 14.44 -6.77 -21.07
CA SER A 146 14.84 -5.95 -22.23
C SER A 146 14.70 -4.44 -21.95
N LYS A 147 13.57 -4.01 -21.38
CA LYS A 147 13.36 -2.61 -20.96
C LYS A 147 14.40 -2.15 -19.93
N SER A 148 14.75 -3.03 -18.99
CA SER A 148 15.73 -2.70 -17.95
C SER A 148 17.15 -2.55 -18.51
N LYS A 149 17.54 -3.39 -19.51
CA LYS A 149 18.81 -3.34 -20.23
C LYS A 149 18.93 -2.08 -21.11
N ALA A 150 17.89 -1.76 -21.89
CA ALA A 150 17.86 -0.53 -22.69
C ALA A 150 18.01 0.74 -21.83
N THR A 151 17.48 0.70 -20.60
CA THR A 151 17.67 1.78 -19.62
C THR A 151 19.11 1.83 -19.08
N GLN A 152 19.84 0.69 -19.05
CA GLN A 152 21.26 0.68 -18.68
C GLN A 152 22.10 1.40 -19.73
N GLU A 153 21.96 1.04 -21.00
CA GLU A 153 22.82 1.52 -22.09
C GLU A 153 22.72 3.05 -22.28
N ARG A 154 21.51 3.60 -22.23
CA ARG A 154 21.27 5.06 -22.34
C ARG A 154 21.90 5.89 -21.21
N ARG A 155 22.20 5.29 -20.05
CA ARG A 155 22.75 6.00 -18.88
C ARG A 155 24.27 5.87 -18.75
N PHE A 156 24.92 5.06 -19.58
CA PHE A 156 26.37 4.86 -19.56
C PHE A 156 27.05 5.14 -20.90
N GLY A 157 26.30 5.28 -22.00
CA GLY A 157 26.82 5.75 -23.29
C GLY A 157 27.09 7.26 -23.27
N SER A 158 28.05 7.68 -22.44
CA SER A 158 28.66 9.00 -22.44
C SER A 158 29.92 8.94 -21.56
N SER A 159 30.95 8.25 -22.02
CA SER A 159 32.32 8.30 -21.50
C SER A 159 33.28 7.92 -22.61
#